data_AF-X0TZW7-F1
#
_entry.id   AF-X0TZW7-F1
#
_cell.length_a   1.000
_cell.length_b   1.000
_cell.length_c   1.000
_cell.angle_alpha   90.00
_cell.angle_beta   90.00
_cell.angle_gamma   90.00
#
_symmetry.space_group_name_H-M   'P 1'
#
loop_
_entity.id
_entity.type
_entity.pdbx_description
1 polymer ?
#
loop_
_entity_poly.entity_id
_entity_poly.type
_entity_poly.pdbx_seq_one_letter_code
_entity_poly.pdbx_strand_id
1 'polypeptide(L)'
;RTIRDEGALAFQQINHAGKFAYVAEKAVPSPVQFGETVVKEMTLDEIDCTVEAFASATRRVKEAGFDGVEIHGGTGYLLVQFLSTRTNQRADAYGGPIENRMRFPLRVVDAVMERVGQDYPVGYRFQADEGLPDGLHPEETKVLATELEKRGVAYLSVMAGTYDSFFLPEWIEMERNEAYMAHYAGIIKRSVPRTPVITAGRIQTPGTANRILEEGTAD
;
A
#
# COMPACT_ATOMS: atom_id res chain seq x y z
N ARG A 1 -8.76 8.31 -22.21
CA ARG A 1 -9.51 8.14 -23.48
C ARG A 1 -8.96 6.94 -24.23
N THR A 2 -7.74 7.00 -24.77
CA THR A 2 -7.08 5.89 -25.49
C THR A 2 -7.24 4.50 -24.85
N ILE A 3 -6.97 4.35 -23.53
CA ILE A 3 -7.10 3.04 -22.85
C ILE A 3 -8.54 2.48 -22.91
N ARG A 4 -9.53 3.34 -22.71
CA ARG A 4 -10.95 2.95 -22.71
C ARG A 4 -11.51 2.71 -24.09
N ASP A 5 -11.01 3.46 -25.08
CA ASP A 5 -11.42 3.29 -26.47
C ASP A 5 -11.02 1.88 -26.99
N GLU A 6 -10.00 1.26 -26.38
CA GLU A 6 -9.58 -0.13 -26.59
C GLU A 6 -10.26 -1.14 -25.63
N GLY A 7 -11.27 -0.71 -24.86
CA GLY A 7 -12.10 -1.59 -24.01
C GLY A 7 -11.55 -1.90 -22.61
N ALA A 8 -10.42 -1.32 -22.19
CA ALA A 8 -9.86 -1.51 -20.86
C ALA A 8 -10.25 -0.39 -19.88
N LEU A 9 -10.46 -0.73 -18.61
CA LEU A 9 -10.57 0.27 -17.54
C LEU A 9 -9.19 0.84 -17.19
N ALA A 10 -9.13 2.13 -16.89
CA ALA A 10 -7.91 2.82 -16.53
C ALA A 10 -7.92 3.24 -15.05
N PHE A 11 -7.00 2.69 -14.27
CA PHE A 11 -6.79 3.06 -12.87
C PHE A 11 -5.46 3.79 -12.71
N GLN A 12 -5.43 4.87 -11.92
CA GLN A 12 -4.19 5.57 -11.60
C GLN A 12 -3.78 5.27 -10.16
N GLN A 13 -2.55 4.79 -9.98
CA GLN A 13 -1.98 4.67 -8.65
C GLN A 13 -1.39 6.03 -8.20
N ILE A 14 -1.73 6.47 -6.98
CA ILE A 14 -1.16 7.65 -6.33
C ILE A 14 -0.28 7.22 -5.16
N ASN A 15 0.88 7.86 -5.02
CA ASN A 15 1.89 7.44 -4.04
C ASN A 15 2.61 8.62 -3.40
N HIS A 16 3.26 8.34 -2.28
CA HIS A 16 4.24 9.22 -1.64
C HIS A 16 5.42 8.37 -1.15
N ALA A 17 6.61 8.53 -1.73
CA ALA A 17 7.76 7.66 -1.47
C ALA A 17 8.36 7.81 -0.06
N GLY A 18 8.05 8.90 0.64
CA GLY A 18 8.52 9.13 2.01
C GLY A 18 10.04 9.15 2.08
N LYS A 19 10.65 8.30 2.93
CA LYS A 19 12.11 8.16 3.05
C LYS A 19 12.83 7.82 1.73
N PHE A 20 12.14 7.19 0.77
CA PHE A 20 12.70 6.81 -0.53
C PHE A 20 12.56 7.89 -1.62
N ALA A 21 11.96 9.05 -1.30
CA ALA A 21 11.85 10.14 -2.25
C ALA A 21 13.23 10.76 -2.56
N TYR A 22 13.56 10.94 -3.84
CA TYR A 22 14.80 11.59 -4.28
C TYR A 22 14.73 13.12 -4.22
N VAL A 23 14.36 13.64 -3.04
CA VAL A 23 14.27 15.08 -2.72
C VAL A 23 14.98 15.38 -1.40
N ALA A 24 15.39 16.63 -1.19
CA ALA A 24 16.06 17.03 0.06
C ALA A 24 15.09 16.99 1.26
N GLU A 25 13.90 17.59 1.09
CA GLU A 25 12.84 17.64 2.11
C GLU A 25 11.96 16.40 2.00
N LYS A 26 12.35 15.32 2.67
CA LYS A 26 11.55 14.09 2.74
C LYS A 26 10.52 14.18 3.86
N ALA A 27 9.36 13.59 3.63
CA ALA A 27 8.37 13.35 4.68
C ALA A 27 8.62 11.96 5.29
N VAL A 28 8.82 11.86 6.60
CA VAL A 28 9.08 10.61 7.31
C VAL A 28 8.37 10.59 8.67
N PRO A 29 7.89 9.42 9.14
CA PRO A 29 7.19 9.31 10.41
C PRO A 29 8.10 9.48 11.62
N SER A 30 9.40 9.21 11.49
CA SER A 30 10.41 9.43 12.52
C SER A 30 11.74 9.88 11.89
N PRO A 31 12.68 10.45 12.66
CA PRO A 31 13.90 11.02 12.08
C PRO A 31 14.75 9.98 11.37
N VAL A 32 15.24 10.30 10.17
CA VAL A 32 16.10 9.42 9.37
C VAL A 32 17.34 10.17 8.93
N GLN A 33 18.52 9.53 9.09
CA GLN A 33 19.77 10.06 8.56
C GLN A 33 19.76 10.00 7.02
N PHE A 34 20.02 11.13 6.37
CA PHE A 34 20.15 11.22 4.92
C PHE A 34 21.39 12.05 4.55
N GLY A 35 22.45 11.36 4.12
CA GLY A 35 23.76 11.98 3.91
C GLY A 35 24.30 12.58 5.22
N GLU A 36 24.64 13.87 5.20
CA GLU A 36 25.08 14.62 6.39
C GLU A 36 23.92 15.26 7.18
N THR A 37 22.68 15.15 6.68
CA THR A 37 21.51 15.78 7.30
C THR A 37 20.60 14.77 7.98
N VAL A 38 19.87 15.21 9.00
CA VAL A 38 18.78 14.43 9.61
C VAL A 38 17.47 14.98 9.09
N VAL A 39 16.73 14.15 8.35
CA VAL A 39 15.34 14.46 7.99
C VAL A 39 14.52 14.38 9.25
N LYS A 40 13.79 15.45 9.56
CA LYS A 40 12.96 15.51 10.76
C LYS A 40 11.68 14.69 10.58
N GLU A 41 11.18 14.23 11.72
CA GLU A 41 9.86 13.64 11.84
C GLU A 41 8.76 14.62 11.39
N MET A 42 7.77 14.13 10.64
CA MET A 42 6.61 14.92 10.22
C MET A 42 5.84 15.46 11.43
N THR A 43 5.51 16.74 11.37
CA THR A 43 4.56 17.40 12.26
C THR A 43 3.13 16.96 11.96
N LEU A 44 2.21 17.24 12.89
CA LEU A 44 0.78 16.98 12.68
C LEU A 44 0.22 17.76 11.49
N ASP A 45 0.66 19.01 11.30
CA ASP A 45 0.24 19.84 10.16
C ASP A 45 0.72 19.27 8.82
N GLU A 46 1.94 18.72 8.77
CA GLU A 46 2.46 18.04 7.56
C GLU A 46 1.72 16.72 7.28
N ILE A 47 1.32 15.98 8.32
CA ILE A 47 0.45 14.81 8.18
C ILE A 47 -0.89 15.24 7.58
N ASP A 48 -1.52 16.30 8.10
CA ASP A 48 -2.80 16.81 7.61
C ASP A 48 -2.71 17.32 6.17
N CYS A 49 -1.64 18.06 5.85
CA CYS A 49 -1.35 18.51 4.49
C CYS A 49 -1.18 17.33 3.52
N THR A 50 -0.51 16.27 3.95
CA THR A 50 -0.30 15.07 3.14
C THR A 50 -1.62 14.33 2.89
N VAL A 51 -2.49 14.20 3.90
CA VAL A 51 -3.85 13.63 3.73
C VAL A 51 -4.64 14.41 2.67
N GLU A 52 -4.66 15.74 2.77
CA GLU A 52 -5.32 16.57 1.75
C GLU A 52 -4.65 16.44 0.38
N ALA A 53 -3.32 16.31 0.31
CA ALA A 53 -2.61 16.12 -0.95
C ALA A 53 -3.04 14.84 -1.68
N PHE A 54 -3.24 13.73 -0.96
CA PHE A 54 -3.80 12.49 -1.52
C PHE A 54 -5.23 12.71 -2.04
N ALA A 55 -6.11 13.30 -1.23
CA ALA A 55 -7.49 13.59 -1.65
C ALA A 55 -7.53 14.50 -2.89
N SER A 56 -6.77 15.59 -2.89
CA SER A 56 -6.63 16.50 -4.01
C SER A 56 -6.03 15.84 -5.26
N ALA A 57 -5.08 14.92 -5.10
CA ALA A 57 -4.57 14.12 -6.21
C ALA A 57 -5.65 13.21 -6.80
N THR A 58 -6.43 12.53 -5.96
CA THR A 58 -7.53 11.68 -6.44
C THR A 58 -8.59 12.47 -7.19
N ARG A 59 -8.94 13.68 -6.71
CA ARG A 59 -9.86 14.56 -7.47
C ARG A 59 -9.36 14.80 -8.89
N ARG A 60 -8.07 15.09 -9.05
CA ARG A 60 -7.44 15.27 -10.37
C ARG A 60 -7.47 13.99 -11.22
N VAL A 61 -7.25 12.83 -10.60
CA VAL A 61 -7.36 11.51 -11.27
C VAL A 61 -8.77 11.31 -11.83
N LYS A 62 -9.80 11.54 -11.01
CA LYS A 62 -11.20 11.42 -11.43
C LYS A 62 -11.55 12.43 -12.53
N GLU A 63 -11.14 13.69 -12.40
CA GLU A 63 -11.36 14.74 -13.41
C GLU A 63 -10.65 14.46 -14.74
N ALA A 64 -9.48 13.83 -14.69
CA ALA A 64 -8.77 13.37 -15.89
C ALA A 64 -9.49 12.19 -16.59
N GLY A 65 -10.52 11.62 -15.96
CA GLY A 65 -11.38 10.59 -16.51
C GLY A 65 -10.83 9.18 -16.36
N PHE A 66 -9.97 8.91 -15.36
CA PHE A 66 -9.66 7.55 -14.93
C PHE A 66 -10.90 6.91 -14.28
N ASP A 67 -11.06 5.60 -14.44
CA ASP A 67 -12.21 4.84 -13.95
C ASP A 67 -12.10 4.49 -12.47
N GLY A 68 -10.91 4.62 -11.90
CA GLY A 68 -10.66 4.46 -10.46
C GLY A 68 -9.27 4.92 -10.06
N VAL A 69 -9.00 4.88 -8.76
CA VAL A 69 -7.69 5.20 -8.17
C VAL A 69 -7.19 4.04 -7.34
N GLU A 70 -5.87 3.89 -7.24
CA GLU A 70 -5.23 3.01 -6.27
C GLU A 70 -4.36 3.81 -5.31
N ILE A 71 -4.58 3.69 -4.01
CA ILE A 71 -3.73 4.29 -2.99
C ILE A 71 -2.52 3.38 -2.77
N HIS A 72 -1.31 3.91 -2.95
CA HIS A 72 -0.09 3.13 -2.76
C HIS A 72 0.32 3.02 -1.29
N GLY A 73 -0.11 1.93 -0.64
CA GLY A 73 0.33 1.53 0.70
C GLY A 73 1.26 0.32 0.69
N GLY A 74 2.16 0.25 -0.30
CA GLY A 74 3.11 -0.84 -0.54
C GLY A 74 4.57 -0.39 -0.51
N THR A 75 5.49 -1.34 -0.76
CA THR A 75 6.90 -1.10 -1.13
C THR A 75 7.74 -0.34 -0.09
N GLY A 76 7.25 -0.25 1.15
CA GLY A 76 7.91 0.53 2.20
C GLY A 76 7.80 2.04 1.99
N TYR A 77 6.83 2.53 1.20
CA TYR A 77 6.58 3.95 0.99
C TYR A 77 5.89 4.60 2.20
N LEU A 78 5.58 5.90 2.14
CA LEU A 78 5.21 6.69 3.32
C LEU A 78 4.10 6.04 4.18
N LEU A 79 3.03 5.52 3.57
CA LEU A 79 1.96 4.88 4.32
C LEU A 79 2.46 3.64 5.08
N VAL A 80 3.31 2.82 4.45
CA VAL A 80 3.98 1.67 5.10
C VAL A 80 4.99 2.12 6.13
N GLN A 81 5.68 3.25 5.92
CA GLN A 81 6.63 3.78 6.89
C GLN A 81 5.92 4.14 8.20
N PHE A 82 4.70 4.69 8.14
CA PHE A 82 3.88 4.89 9.33
C PHE A 82 3.42 3.56 9.95
N LEU A 83 3.21 2.53 9.14
CA LEU A 83 2.84 1.21 9.63
C LEU A 83 3.98 0.44 10.27
N SER A 84 5.22 0.50 9.80
CA SER A 84 6.29 -0.36 10.31
C SER A 84 6.91 0.19 11.60
N THR A 85 7.08 -0.67 12.62
CA THR A 85 7.83 -0.34 13.84
C THR A 85 9.33 -0.17 13.62
N ARG A 86 9.83 -0.41 12.39
CA ARG A 86 11.21 -0.13 12.01
C ARG A 86 11.41 1.33 11.61
N THR A 87 10.36 1.96 11.11
CA THR A 87 10.42 3.31 10.53
C THR A 87 9.62 4.34 11.33
N ASN A 88 8.65 3.92 12.15
CA ASN A 88 7.83 4.79 12.97
C ASN A 88 8.01 4.53 14.48
N GLN A 89 8.82 5.39 15.10
CA GLN A 89 9.14 5.37 16.53
C GLN A 89 8.46 6.52 17.27
N ARG A 90 7.39 7.08 16.69
CA ARG A 90 6.64 8.19 17.29
C ARG A 90 6.08 7.78 18.65
N ALA A 91 6.03 8.74 19.56
CA ALA A 91 5.42 8.60 20.88
C ALA A 91 4.00 9.20 20.94
N ASP A 92 3.49 9.73 19.84
CA ASP A 92 2.16 10.34 19.75
C ASP A 92 1.10 9.35 19.22
N ALA A 93 -0.08 9.86 18.86
CA ALA A 93 -1.21 9.07 18.39
C ALA A 93 -0.99 8.38 17.02
N TYR A 94 0.18 8.56 16.39
CA TYR A 94 0.57 7.93 15.13
C TYR A 94 1.66 6.87 15.29
N GLY A 95 2.18 6.61 16.50
CA GLY A 95 3.18 5.56 16.75
C GLY A 95 2.79 4.56 17.84
N GLY A 96 3.65 3.57 18.08
CA GLY A 96 3.43 2.53 19.08
C GLY A 96 2.52 1.39 18.57
N PRO A 97 1.40 1.07 19.23
CA PRO A 97 0.49 0.00 18.81
C PRO A 97 -0.01 0.14 17.37
N ILE A 98 -0.39 -0.97 16.75
CA ILE A 98 -0.83 -1.01 15.34
C ILE A 98 -2.01 -0.06 15.09
N GLU A 99 -2.90 0.12 16.07
CA GLU A 99 -4.06 1.00 16.00
C GLU A 99 -3.69 2.47 15.79
N ASN A 100 -2.57 2.90 16.38
CA ASN A 100 -2.04 4.25 16.18
C ASN A 100 -1.30 4.36 14.86
N ARG A 101 -0.45 3.37 14.54
CA ARG A 101 0.33 3.35 13.30
C ARG A 101 -0.53 3.33 12.04
N MET A 102 -1.66 2.62 12.07
CA MET A 102 -2.62 2.59 10.95
C MET A 102 -3.46 3.86 10.83
N ARG A 103 -3.45 4.76 11.81
CA ARG A 103 -4.26 5.99 11.80
C ARG A 103 -4.00 6.84 10.57
N PHE A 104 -2.74 7.06 10.22
CA PHE A 104 -2.41 7.90 9.06
C PHE A 104 -2.85 7.27 7.73
N PRO A 105 -2.51 6.00 7.40
CA PRO A 105 -3.02 5.33 6.20
C PRO A 105 -4.56 5.32 6.12
N LEU A 106 -5.26 5.07 7.23
CA LEU A 106 -6.72 5.07 7.25
C LEU A 106 -7.30 6.47 7.03
N ARG A 107 -6.70 7.53 7.60
CA ARG A 107 -7.09 8.91 7.32
C ARG A 107 -6.94 9.27 5.84
N VAL A 108 -5.89 8.78 5.18
CA VAL A 108 -5.70 8.96 3.74
C VAL A 108 -6.82 8.29 2.94
N VAL A 109 -7.15 7.05 3.29
CA VAL A 109 -8.26 6.30 2.65
C VAL A 109 -9.58 7.03 2.83
N ASP A 110 -9.91 7.42 4.07
CA ASP A 110 -11.15 8.10 4.42
C ASP A 110 -11.29 9.42 3.62
N ALA A 111 -10.24 10.25 3.58
CA ALA A 111 -10.24 11.51 2.84
C ALA A 111 -10.34 11.31 1.31
N VAL A 112 -9.68 10.28 0.77
CA VAL A 112 -9.77 9.96 -0.66
C VAL A 112 -11.18 9.51 -1.01
N MET A 113 -11.78 8.60 -0.24
CA MET A 113 -13.13 8.10 -0.47
C MET A 113 -14.17 9.21 -0.35
N GLU A 114 -14.06 10.09 0.65
CA GLU A 114 -14.93 11.26 0.79
C GLU A 114 -14.83 12.17 -0.44
N ARG A 115 -13.62 12.41 -0.95
CA ARG A 115 -13.39 13.31 -2.10
C ARG A 115 -14.01 12.80 -3.39
N VAL A 116 -14.04 11.49 -3.61
CA VAL A 116 -14.53 10.92 -4.88
C VAL A 116 -15.97 10.42 -4.82
N GLY A 117 -16.53 10.22 -3.63
CA GLY A 117 -17.86 9.63 -3.44
C GLY A 117 -17.86 8.11 -3.61
N GLN A 118 -18.96 7.49 -3.15
CA GLN A 118 -19.07 6.02 -3.01
C GLN A 118 -19.05 5.25 -4.33
N ASP A 119 -19.46 5.87 -5.44
CA ASP A 119 -19.54 5.20 -6.75
C ASP A 119 -18.20 5.14 -7.49
N TYR A 120 -17.14 5.75 -6.96
CA TYR A 120 -15.82 5.77 -7.60
C TYR A 120 -14.89 4.72 -6.97
N PRO A 121 -14.44 3.69 -7.72
CA PRO A 121 -13.58 2.64 -7.19
C PRO A 121 -12.27 3.19 -6.61
N VAL A 122 -12.02 2.88 -5.33
CA VAL A 122 -10.76 3.15 -4.63
C VAL A 122 -10.13 1.82 -4.22
N GLY A 123 -9.05 1.44 -4.89
CA GLY A 123 -8.22 0.30 -4.53
C GLY A 123 -7.10 0.68 -3.56
N TYR A 124 -6.49 -0.32 -2.93
CA TYR A 124 -5.33 -0.13 -2.06
C TYR A 124 -4.22 -1.12 -2.41
N ARG A 125 -3.04 -0.62 -2.78
CA ARG A 125 -1.83 -1.45 -2.91
C ARG A 125 -1.36 -1.80 -1.50
N PHE A 126 -1.50 -3.05 -1.12
CA PHE A 126 -1.41 -3.48 0.27
C PHE A 126 -0.08 -4.18 0.55
N GLN A 127 0.71 -3.63 1.49
CA GLN A 127 1.89 -4.30 2.03
C GLN A 127 1.47 -5.41 3.00
N ALA A 128 1.59 -6.67 2.59
CA ALA A 128 1.32 -7.81 3.47
C ALA A 128 2.51 -8.14 4.38
N ASP A 129 3.73 -8.07 3.85
CA ASP A 129 4.96 -8.45 4.53
C ASP A 129 6.13 -7.59 4.03
N GLU A 130 6.99 -7.09 4.91
CA GLU A 130 8.17 -6.29 4.55
C GLU A 130 9.38 -7.11 4.14
N GLY A 131 9.39 -8.40 4.46
CA GLY A 131 10.48 -9.29 4.13
C GLY A 131 11.69 -9.19 5.02
N LEU A 132 11.50 -8.66 6.21
CA LEU A 132 12.57 -8.41 7.17
C LEU A 132 12.19 -9.08 8.48
N PRO A 133 13.14 -9.74 9.18
CA PRO A 133 12.84 -10.42 10.43
C PRO A 133 12.25 -9.51 11.53
N ASP A 134 12.57 -8.22 11.49
CA ASP A 134 12.10 -7.17 12.40
C ASP A 134 11.00 -6.29 11.78
N GLY A 135 10.45 -6.70 10.63
CA GLY A 135 9.52 -5.92 9.82
C GLY A 135 8.04 -6.14 10.13
N LEU A 136 7.22 -5.48 9.33
CA LEU A 136 5.77 -5.66 9.30
C LEU A 136 5.43 -7.02 8.64
N HIS A 137 4.60 -7.83 9.30
CA HIS A 137 4.25 -9.19 8.88
C HIS A 137 2.72 -9.41 8.76
N PRO A 138 2.26 -10.47 8.05
CA PRO A 138 0.85 -10.73 7.82
C PRO A 138 -0.01 -10.82 9.08
N GLU A 139 0.54 -11.30 10.20
CA GLU A 139 -0.14 -11.39 11.49
C GLU A 139 -0.63 -10.03 11.98
N GLU A 140 0.14 -8.98 11.72
CA GLU A 140 -0.18 -7.60 12.07
C GLU A 140 -0.97 -6.90 10.97
N THR A 141 -0.62 -7.10 9.70
CA THR A 141 -1.25 -6.36 8.59
C THR A 141 -2.71 -6.75 8.35
N LYS A 142 -3.13 -7.96 8.75
CA LYS A 142 -4.56 -8.36 8.72
C LYS A 142 -5.48 -7.39 9.45
N VAL A 143 -5.00 -6.72 10.50
CA VAL A 143 -5.77 -5.69 11.22
C VAL A 143 -6.09 -4.53 10.28
N LEU A 144 -5.09 -4.01 9.57
CA LEU A 144 -5.28 -2.97 8.55
C LEU A 144 -6.17 -3.46 7.40
N ALA A 145 -5.97 -4.68 6.90
CA ALA A 145 -6.80 -5.23 5.81
C ALA A 145 -8.29 -5.23 6.20
N THR A 146 -8.59 -5.65 7.44
CA THR A 146 -9.95 -5.66 7.98
C THR A 146 -10.53 -4.25 8.10
N GLU A 147 -9.72 -3.28 8.53
CA GLU A 147 -10.14 -1.87 8.60
C GLU A 147 -10.37 -1.25 7.22
N LEU A 148 -9.61 -1.65 6.20
CA LEU A 148 -9.81 -1.25 4.81
C LEU A 148 -11.10 -1.86 4.23
N GLU A 149 -11.37 -3.14 4.51
CA GLU A 149 -12.64 -3.78 4.10
C GLU A 149 -13.84 -3.05 4.72
N LYS A 150 -13.78 -2.67 6.00
CA LYS A 150 -14.87 -1.92 6.67
C LYS A 150 -15.17 -0.58 5.99
N ARG A 151 -14.17 0.03 5.35
CA ARG A 151 -14.31 1.28 4.59
C ARG A 151 -14.83 1.05 3.17
N GLY A 152 -14.86 -0.19 2.70
CA GLY A 152 -15.36 -0.53 1.37
C GLY A 152 -14.40 -0.19 0.25
N VAL A 153 -13.08 -0.37 0.45
CA VAL A 153 -12.13 -0.32 -0.66
C VAL A 153 -12.53 -1.35 -1.71
N ALA A 154 -12.41 -1.00 -3.00
CA ALA A 154 -12.88 -1.81 -4.10
C ALA A 154 -12.09 -3.11 -4.27
N TYR A 155 -10.80 -3.10 -3.89
CA TYR A 155 -9.93 -4.27 -3.89
C TYR A 155 -8.67 -4.00 -3.04
N LEU A 156 -7.99 -5.07 -2.64
CA LEU A 156 -6.63 -5.03 -2.11
C LEU A 156 -5.65 -5.65 -3.11
N SER A 157 -4.70 -4.86 -3.62
CA SER A 157 -3.61 -5.38 -4.46
C SER A 157 -2.43 -5.74 -3.59
N VAL A 158 -2.31 -7.02 -3.24
CA VAL A 158 -1.35 -7.50 -2.23
C VAL A 158 0.04 -7.59 -2.82
N MET A 159 1.02 -7.14 -2.04
CA MET A 159 2.43 -7.31 -2.32
C MET A 159 3.23 -7.61 -1.05
N ALA A 160 4.47 -8.04 -1.25
CA ALA A 160 5.43 -8.23 -0.19
C ALA A 160 6.82 -7.73 -0.59
N GLY A 161 7.64 -7.39 0.40
CA GLY A 161 8.99 -6.86 0.25
C GLY A 161 9.03 -5.32 0.14
N THR A 162 10.21 -4.76 0.38
CA THR A 162 10.50 -3.32 0.33
C THR A 162 11.87 -3.07 -0.29
N TYR A 163 12.22 -1.81 -0.56
CA TYR A 163 13.60 -1.46 -0.95
C TYR A 163 14.65 -1.85 0.08
N ASP A 164 14.27 -2.07 1.36
CA ASP A 164 15.17 -2.57 2.38
C ASP A 164 15.35 -4.11 2.30
N SER A 165 14.45 -4.84 1.64
CA SER A 165 14.46 -6.32 1.57
C SER A 165 14.77 -6.88 0.19
N PHE A 166 14.45 -6.18 -0.90
CA PHE A 166 14.57 -6.68 -2.27
C PHE A 166 15.99 -7.14 -2.65
N PHE A 167 17.01 -6.60 -1.98
CA PHE A 167 18.42 -6.93 -2.25
C PHE A 167 18.98 -8.05 -1.35
N LEU A 168 18.16 -8.59 -0.44
CA LEU A 168 18.56 -9.71 0.40
C LEU A 168 18.63 -11.01 -0.42
N PRO A 169 19.64 -11.87 -0.21
CA PRO A 169 19.79 -13.11 -0.96
C PRO A 169 18.53 -14.00 -0.95
N GLU A 170 17.84 -14.08 0.18
CA GLU A 170 16.62 -14.86 0.34
C GLU A 170 15.46 -14.32 -0.50
N TRP A 171 15.37 -12.98 -0.61
CA TRP A 171 14.40 -12.31 -1.46
C TRP A 171 14.69 -12.52 -2.93
N ILE A 172 15.96 -12.39 -3.33
CA ILE A 172 16.42 -12.64 -4.70
C ILE A 172 16.15 -14.09 -5.12
N GLU A 173 16.28 -15.05 -4.21
CA GLU A 173 15.97 -16.45 -4.52
C GLU A 173 14.45 -16.69 -4.58
N MET A 174 13.70 -16.16 -3.63
CA MET A 174 12.24 -16.29 -3.61
C MET A 174 11.60 -15.69 -4.87
N GLU A 175 12.03 -14.49 -5.29
CA GLU A 175 11.49 -13.82 -6.45
C GLU A 175 11.80 -14.54 -7.77
N ARG A 176 12.63 -15.58 -7.81
CA ARG A 176 12.84 -16.37 -9.05
C ARG A 176 11.66 -17.28 -9.36
N ASN A 177 10.87 -17.62 -8.34
CA ASN A 177 9.75 -18.55 -8.45
C ASN A 177 8.52 -17.86 -9.07
N GLU A 178 7.73 -18.62 -9.85
CA GLU A 178 6.44 -18.14 -10.33
C GLU A 178 5.46 -17.92 -9.17
N ALA A 179 4.61 -16.90 -9.29
CA ALA A 179 3.56 -16.59 -8.33
C ALA A 179 4.06 -16.44 -6.87
N TYR A 180 5.30 -16.00 -6.67
CA TYR A 180 5.95 -15.97 -5.35
C TYR A 180 5.27 -15.06 -4.32
N MET A 181 4.35 -14.18 -4.73
CA MET A 181 3.55 -13.37 -3.78
C MET A 181 2.16 -13.95 -3.50
N ALA A 182 1.74 -15.01 -4.20
CA ALA A 182 0.39 -15.55 -4.09
C ALA A 182 0.06 -16.02 -2.67
N HIS A 183 1.00 -16.64 -1.96
CA HIS A 183 0.74 -17.08 -0.58
C HIS A 183 0.40 -15.91 0.36
N TYR A 184 1.03 -14.75 0.19
CA TYR A 184 0.69 -13.54 0.96
C TYR A 184 -0.73 -13.05 0.63
N ALA A 185 -1.10 -13.03 -0.65
CA ALA A 185 -2.46 -12.69 -1.07
C ALA A 185 -3.50 -13.62 -0.44
N GLY A 186 -3.26 -14.93 -0.45
CA GLY A 186 -4.14 -15.91 0.18
C GLY A 186 -4.28 -15.72 1.70
N ILE A 187 -3.21 -15.31 2.40
CA ILE A 187 -3.27 -14.99 3.83
C ILE A 187 -4.18 -13.78 4.09
N ILE A 188 -4.06 -12.72 3.29
CA ILE A 188 -4.87 -11.51 3.45
C ILE A 188 -6.32 -11.76 3.06
N LYS A 189 -6.57 -12.44 1.93
CA LYS A 189 -7.92 -12.79 1.45
C LYS A 189 -8.77 -13.50 2.49
N ARG A 190 -8.19 -14.43 3.25
CA ARG A 190 -8.89 -15.11 4.36
C ARG A 190 -9.39 -14.17 5.46
N SER A 191 -8.84 -12.97 5.56
CA SER A 191 -9.19 -11.96 6.56
C SER A 191 -10.19 -10.92 6.03
N VAL A 192 -10.41 -10.86 4.72
CA VAL A 192 -11.30 -9.89 4.04
C VAL A 192 -12.27 -10.58 3.08
N PRO A 193 -13.25 -11.36 3.57
CA PRO A 193 -14.08 -12.22 2.73
C PRO A 193 -15.00 -11.46 1.75
N ARG A 194 -15.13 -10.14 1.88
CA ARG A 194 -15.99 -9.31 1.01
C ARG A 194 -15.20 -8.46 0.02
N THR A 195 -13.89 -8.32 0.22
CA THR A 195 -13.04 -7.47 -0.61
C THR A 195 -12.24 -8.32 -1.58
N PRO A 196 -12.34 -8.09 -2.91
CA PRO A 196 -11.48 -8.76 -3.88
C PRO A 196 -9.99 -8.55 -3.58
N VAL A 197 -9.21 -9.61 -3.69
CA VAL A 197 -7.75 -9.58 -3.45
C VAL A 197 -7.00 -9.92 -4.73
N ILE A 198 -6.18 -8.99 -5.20
CA ILE A 198 -5.32 -9.16 -6.38
C ILE A 198 -3.93 -9.60 -5.91
N THR A 199 -3.34 -10.58 -6.60
CA THR A 199 -1.93 -10.96 -6.42
C THR A 199 -1.08 -10.61 -7.64
N ALA A 200 0.22 -10.42 -7.41
CA ALA A 200 1.22 -10.22 -8.46
C ALA A 200 2.41 -11.18 -8.25
N GLY A 201 3.55 -10.89 -8.89
CA GLY A 201 4.79 -11.61 -8.69
C GLY A 201 4.98 -12.77 -9.67
N ARG A 202 5.56 -12.46 -10.84
CA ARG A 202 5.95 -13.46 -11.87
C ARG A 202 4.86 -14.47 -12.24
N ILE A 203 3.67 -13.96 -12.54
CA ILE A 203 2.59 -14.75 -13.14
C ILE A 203 2.76 -14.62 -14.64
N GLN A 204 3.47 -15.56 -15.27
CA GLN A 204 3.93 -15.43 -16.66
C GLN A 204 3.13 -16.30 -17.63
N THR A 205 2.33 -17.24 -17.13
CA THR A 205 1.54 -18.14 -17.96
C THR A 205 0.05 -18.09 -17.59
N PRO A 206 -0.86 -18.32 -18.56
CA PRO A 206 -2.29 -18.48 -18.27
C PRO A 206 -2.58 -19.62 -17.28
N GLY A 207 -1.80 -20.70 -17.33
CA GLY A 207 -1.94 -21.83 -16.41
C GLY A 207 -1.69 -21.42 -14.96
N THR A 208 -0.65 -20.60 -14.72
CA THR A 208 -0.35 -20.09 -13.38
C THR A 208 -1.43 -19.12 -12.90
N ALA A 209 -1.96 -18.26 -13.77
CA ALA A 209 -3.08 -17.38 -13.41
C ALA A 209 -4.35 -18.19 -13.06
N ASN A 210 -4.73 -19.17 -13.89
CA ASN A 210 -5.90 -20.02 -13.63
C ASN A 210 -5.76 -20.80 -12.33
N ARG A 211 -4.59 -21.37 -12.07
CA ARG A 211 -4.32 -22.11 -10.83
C ARG A 211 -4.52 -21.25 -9.58
N ILE A 212 -4.06 -19.99 -9.61
CA ILE A 212 -4.25 -19.06 -8.48
C ILE A 212 -5.74 -18.81 -8.19
N LEU A 213 -6.55 -18.66 -9.24
CA LEU A 213 -8.00 -18.47 -9.13
C LEU A 213 -8.70 -19.74 -8.65
N GLU A 214 -8.36 -20.90 -9.21
CA GLU A 214 -8.90 -22.21 -8.83
C GLU A 214 -8.58 -22.58 -7.38
N GLU A 215 -7.37 -22.26 -6.93
CA GLU A 215 -6.95 -22.43 -5.53
C GLU A 215 -7.58 -21.40 -4.58
N GLY A 216 -8.25 -20.37 -5.10
CA GLY A 216 -8.88 -19.31 -4.31
C GLY A 216 -7.88 -18.40 -3.59
N THR A 217 -6.64 -18.36 -4.06
CA THR A 217 -5.54 -17.60 -3.44
C THR A 217 -5.64 -16.09 -3.74
N ALA A 218 -6.31 -15.73 -4.83
CA ALA A 218 -6.66 -14.36 -5.23
C ALA A 218 -8.01 -14.35 -5.98
N ASP A 219 -8.50 -13.17 -6.35
CA ASP A 219 -9.71 -12.91 -7.16
C ASP A 219 -9.37 -12.37 -8.56
#